data_AF-A0A417FP52-F1
#
_entry.id   AF-A0A417FP52-F1
#
_cell.length_a   1.000
_cell.length_b   1.000
_cell.length_c   1.000
_cell.angle_alpha   90.00
_cell.angle_beta   90.00
_cell.angle_gamma   90.00
#
_symmetry.space_group_name_H-M   'P 1'
#
loop_
_entity.id
_entity.type
_entity.pdbx_description
1 polymer ?
#
loop_
_entity_poly.entity_id
_entity_poly.type
_entity_poly.pdbx_seq_one_letter_code
_entity_poly.pdbx_strand_id
1 'polypeptide(L)'
;SDDPSAGMIISSNPSYPIAGQQYTYGVTLTAKDGYFFSGGFAYHGEGGGLVICEGHDFGSSNLDWSGSLSANQKQLIIRFDTIQETAVTGIPQEYTTINNAYIENVKFDYRPGDAPQATAQVSDTPLDQYEIAYECWEEMENGEPVAFWYSDESKYTPSMKRITQFEEGKTYMYSIELREKNGYTFADNCSVKINGDPISASANVIKTVDGLFAMNVETIRPQSTKEISVIEINNATLTFKDGDKPVFTGTVPENDQYAFRCEWWSLDENTGIVSTEPEWGGDIYKNKITAFEAGKTYHYGVYVTAYTADISPDAKLKINGREVEYTRIGDESDTQSFWVETDLAMTPTTAEASDYKIIEGANGTWTKNSDGTLTFRANGDFSKFTSVKVDGVLVDQKNYTAVSGSTIITFMKEYLATLSNGIHKLTVVYTDGECSTNFTVKEAAKPQKQDDGKKQDDGKKQDDGKKQDDGKKQDDGKKQDDSKADTTQTDNSASAPKTGDTTEQGRLIMLVGATAIVIAADMIYRRKRNK
;
A
#
# COMPACT_ATOMS: atom_id res chain seq x y z
N SER A 1 19.64 31.62 61.76
CA SER A 1 18.55 31.33 60.83
C SER A 1 19.17 30.51 59.73
N ASP A 2 19.02 29.19 59.77
CA ASP A 2 19.66 28.26 58.84
C ASP A 2 18.82 28.10 57.57
N ASP A 3 18.27 29.22 57.08
CA ASP A 3 17.53 29.25 55.83
C ASP A 3 18.53 29.52 54.69
N PRO A 4 18.80 28.54 53.82
CA PRO A 4 19.72 28.72 52.69
C PRO A 4 19.23 29.77 51.69
N SER A 5 17.97 30.21 51.79
CA SER A 5 17.36 31.22 50.93
C SER A 5 17.35 32.64 51.50
N ALA A 6 17.91 32.86 52.69
CA ALA A 6 17.98 34.19 53.31
C ALA A 6 18.79 35.17 52.43
N GLY A 7 18.13 36.21 51.90
CA GLY A 7 18.73 37.23 51.02
C GLY A 7 18.65 36.93 49.52
N MET A 8 17.95 35.87 49.11
CA MET A 8 17.74 35.53 47.69
C MET A 8 16.45 36.13 47.13
N ILE A 9 16.50 36.56 45.86
CA ILE A 9 15.30 36.82 45.06
C ILE A 9 14.92 35.49 44.39
N ILE A 10 13.75 34.94 44.71
CA ILE A 10 13.30 33.65 44.19
C ILE A 10 11.98 33.80 43.44
N SER A 11 11.74 32.94 42.44
CA SER A 11 10.52 32.98 41.62
C SER A 11 9.24 32.84 42.44
N SER A 12 9.27 32.10 43.56
CA SER A 12 8.15 31.90 44.47
C SER A 12 7.93 33.03 45.50
N ASN A 13 8.89 33.94 45.64
CA ASN A 13 8.83 35.11 46.52
C ASN A 13 9.65 36.25 45.90
N PRO A 14 9.13 36.87 44.82
CA PRO A 14 9.87 37.89 44.10
C PRO A 14 9.97 39.16 44.96
N SER A 15 11.20 39.66 45.11
CA SER A 15 11.46 41.00 45.63
C SER A 15 12.21 41.80 44.57
N TYR A 16 12.00 43.12 44.54
CA TYR A 16 12.71 43.97 43.59
C TYR A 16 14.20 44.03 43.94
N PRO A 17 15.11 43.80 42.96
CA PRO A 17 16.53 43.98 43.20
C PRO A 17 16.81 45.45 43.54
N ILE A 18 17.72 45.64 44.49
CA ILE A 18 18.11 46.96 44.99
C ILE A 18 19.20 47.48 44.06
N ALA A 19 18.94 48.62 43.41
CA ALA A 19 19.91 49.24 42.50
C ALA A 19 21.28 49.43 43.17
N GLY A 20 22.34 49.07 42.46
CA GLY A 20 23.73 49.10 42.92
C GLY A 20 24.15 47.88 43.75
N GLN A 21 23.25 46.94 44.08
CA GLN A 21 23.64 45.66 44.68
C GLN A 21 24.02 44.64 43.63
N GLN A 22 24.97 43.76 44.00
CA GLN A 22 25.37 42.61 43.19
C GLN A 22 24.53 41.39 43.55
N TYR A 23 24.09 40.68 42.52
CA TYR A 23 23.34 39.44 42.61
C TYR A 23 24.08 38.35 41.85
N THR A 24 24.07 37.13 42.39
CA THR A 24 24.52 35.93 41.68
C THR A 24 23.31 35.13 41.23
N TYR A 25 23.46 34.47 40.08
CA TYR A 25 22.41 33.60 39.56
C TYR A 25 22.44 32.24 40.26
N GLY A 26 21.26 31.67 40.53
CA GLY A 26 21.14 30.34 41.12
C GLY A 26 19.88 29.62 40.65
N VAL A 27 19.98 28.31 40.50
CA VAL A 27 18.89 27.43 40.07
C VAL A 27 18.63 26.39 41.14
N THR A 28 17.37 26.15 41.44
CA THR A 28 16.94 25.03 42.30
C THR A 28 16.26 23.99 41.43
N LEU A 29 16.84 22.80 41.38
CA LEU A 29 16.29 21.64 40.68
C LEU A 29 15.62 20.71 41.69
N THR A 30 14.45 20.19 41.35
CA THR A 30 13.74 19.17 42.14
C THR A 30 13.71 17.87 41.37
N ALA A 31 14.17 16.79 42.00
CA ALA A 31 14.18 15.47 41.40
C ALA A 31 12.74 14.92 41.30
N LYS A 32 12.38 14.38 40.13
CA LYS A 32 11.11 13.66 39.93
C LYS A 32 11.04 12.40 40.81
N ASP A 33 9.84 11.86 40.97
CA ASP A 33 9.61 10.62 41.72
C ASP A 33 10.48 9.47 41.18
N GLY A 34 11.08 8.71 42.09
CA GLY A 34 12.05 7.65 41.76
C GLY A 34 13.49 8.11 41.54
N TYR A 35 13.77 9.42 41.44
CA TYR A 35 15.12 9.96 41.18
C TYR A 35 15.69 10.74 42.37
N PHE A 36 17.02 10.85 42.45
CA PHE A 36 17.74 11.71 43.40
C PHE A 36 18.98 12.30 42.72
N PHE A 37 19.46 13.44 43.20
CA PHE A 37 20.68 14.05 42.69
C PHE A 37 21.91 13.39 43.31
N SER A 38 22.92 13.09 42.48
CA SER A 38 24.17 12.50 42.94
C SER A 38 24.88 13.40 43.96
N GLY A 39 25.48 12.79 44.99
CA GLY A 39 26.36 13.47 45.94
C GLY A 39 27.56 14.17 45.28
N GLY A 40 27.91 13.78 44.05
CA GLY A 40 28.94 14.44 43.25
C GLY A 40 28.66 15.92 42.97
N PHE A 41 27.40 16.37 43.05
CA PHE A 41 27.05 17.79 42.89
C PHE A 41 27.35 18.64 44.14
N ALA A 42 27.70 18.04 45.28
CA ALA A 42 28.14 18.78 46.47
C ALA A 42 29.65 19.10 46.48
N TYR A 43 30.39 18.66 45.46
CA TYR A 43 31.84 18.85 45.32
C TYR A 43 32.20 19.23 43.88
N HIS A 44 33.20 20.11 43.71
CA HIS A 44 33.73 20.50 42.41
C HIS A 44 35.13 19.88 42.19
N GLY A 45 35.41 19.39 40.98
CA GLY A 45 36.71 18.82 40.60
C GLY A 45 36.63 17.44 39.95
N GLU A 46 37.77 16.76 39.80
CA GLU A 46 37.87 15.44 39.19
C GLU A 46 37.03 14.41 39.99
N GLY A 47 35.96 13.89 39.38
CA GLY A 47 34.96 13.02 40.03
C GLY A 47 33.73 13.71 40.61
N GLY A 48 33.63 15.04 40.49
CA GLY A 48 32.44 15.84 40.83
C GLY A 48 31.38 15.88 39.71
N GLY A 49 30.26 16.55 39.97
CA GLY A 49 29.19 16.77 38.99
C GLY A 49 29.61 17.72 37.86
N LEU A 50 29.07 17.51 36.66
CA LEU A 50 29.28 18.37 35.49
C LEU A 50 28.06 19.27 35.28
N VAL A 51 28.28 20.57 35.09
CA VAL A 51 27.22 21.56 34.81
C VAL A 51 27.51 22.20 33.46
N ILE A 52 26.60 22.03 32.51
CA ILE A 52 26.65 22.64 31.18
C ILE A 52 25.39 23.50 31.02
N CYS A 53 25.56 24.77 30.65
CA CYS A 53 24.46 25.68 30.35
C CYS A 53 24.68 26.28 28.96
N GLU A 54 23.69 26.16 28.06
CA GLU A 54 23.78 26.67 26.67
C GLU A 54 25.07 26.25 25.93
N GLY A 55 25.54 25.02 26.19
CA GLY A 55 26.78 24.49 25.61
C GLY A 55 28.07 25.00 26.23
N HIS A 56 28.01 25.90 27.22
CA HIS A 56 29.16 26.31 28.02
C HIS A 56 29.39 25.34 29.18
N ASP A 57 30.60 24.79 29.26
CA ASP A 57 31.03 23.87 30.32
C ASP A 57 31.57 24.66 31.52
N PHE A 58 30.89 24.52 32.66
CA PHE A 58 31.30 25.12 33.93
C PHE A 58 32.19 24.16 34.76
N GLY A 59 32.68 23.06 34.17
CA GLY A 59 33.44 21.99 34.81
C GLY A 59 34.94 22.04 34.52
N SER A 60 35.71 22.64 35.44
CA SER A 60 37.11 22.29 35.79
C SER A 60 37.83 23.41 36.55
N SER A 61 37.33 24.65 36.50
CA SER A 61 37.77 25.77 37.33
C SER A 61 37.02 25.75 38.66
N ASN A 62 37.76 25.67 39.78
CA ASN A 62 37.24 25.55 41.15
C ASN A 62 36.42 26.78 41.66
N LEU A 63 35.92 27.65 40.78
CA LEU A 63 35.33 28.94 41.16
C LEU A 63 34.04 29.32 40.42
N ASP A 64 33.59 28.60 39.39
CA ASP A 64 32.48 29.09 38.55
C ASP A 64 31.08 28.73 39.06
N TRP A 65 30.97 27.70 39.91
CA TRP A 65 29.71 27.35 40.56
C TRP A 65 29.90 26.58 41.87
N SER A 66 28.88 26.65 42.72
CA SER A 66 28.75 25.86 43.94
C SER A 66 27.42 25.12 43.99
N GLY A 67 27.46 23.87 44.45
CA GLY A 67 26.29 23.01 44.58
C GLY A 67 25.97 22.68 46.03
N SER A 68 24.68 22.70 46.37
CA SER A 68 24.17 22.29 47.68
C SER A 68 23.01 21.32 47.50
N LEU A 69 23.04 20.22 48.24
CA LEU A 69 22.00 19.19 48.22
C LEU A 69 21.16 19.26 49.48
N SER A 70 19.84 19.08 49.34
CA SER A 70 18.99 18.80 50.48
C SER A 70 19.39 17.46 51.13
N ALA A 71 19.08 17.28 52.41
CA ALA A 71 19.44 16.07 53.16
C ALA A 71 18.89 14.77 52.51
N ASN A 72 17.76 14.84 51.81
CA ASN A 72 17.15 13.73 51.09
C ASN A 72 17.58 13.65 49.60
N GLN A 73 18.51 14.51 49.15
CA GLN A 73 19.00 14.61 47.77
C GLN A 73 17.89 14.82 46.72
N LYS A 74 16.72 15.30 47.14
CA LYS A 74 15.60 15.62 46.24
C LYS A 74 15.66 17.03 45.69
N GLN A 75 16.43 17.92 46.32
CA GLN A 75 16.69 19.25 45.79
C GLN A 75 18.19 19.45 45.62
N LEU A 76 18.56 20.03 44.48
CA LEU A 76 19.89 20.50 44.17
C LEU A 76 19.82 21.99 43.89
N ILE A 77 20.56 22.78 44.66
CA ILE A 77 20.75 24.20 44.45
C ILE A 77 22.12 24.39 43.80
N ILE A 78 22.16 25.01 42.63
CA ILE A 78 23.38 25.40 41.93
C ILE A 78 23.46 26.92 41.98
N ARG A 79 24.59 27.48 42.42
CA ARG A 79 24.88 28.92 42.40
C ARG A 79 26.07 29.15 41.48
N PHE A 80 26.01 30.18 40.66
CA PHE A 80 27.11 30.55 39.76
C PHE A 80 27.89 31.70 40.39
N ASP A 81 29.02 31.38 41.00
CA ASP A 81 29.73 32.30 41.90
C ASP A 81 30.49 33.40 41.13
N THR A 82 30.83 33.16 39.86
CA THR A 82 31.48 34.13 38.96
C THR A 82 30.52 34.97 38.12
N ILE A 83 29.24 34.57 38.03
CA ILE A 83 28.21 35.36 37.34
C ILE A 83 27.62 36.35 38.35
N GLN A 84 28.16 37.57 38.36
CA GLN A 84 27.71 38.65 39.22
C GLN A 84 27.11 39.77 38.39
N GLU A 85 25.84 40.07 38.64
CA GLU A 85 25.12 41.16 37.99
C GLU A 85 24.84 42.28 38.97
N THR A 86 25.19 43.51 38.60
CA THR A 86 24.84 44.69 39.41
C THR A 86 23.48 45.19 38.98
N ALA A 87 22.51 45.19 39.89
CA ALA A 87 21.17 45.71 39.58
C ALA A 87 21.24 47.20 39.19
N VAL A 88 20.70 47.54 38.03
CA VAL A 88 20.62 48.92 37.52
C VAL A 88 19.19 49.44 37.55
N THR A 89 19.01 50.77 37.59
CA THR A 89 17.69 51.40 37.43
C THR A 89 17.31 51.48 35.95
N GLY A 90 16.18 50.86 35.58
CA GLY A 90 15.68 50.76 34.20
C GLY A 90 16.17 49.50 33.48
N ILE A 91 15.53 49.14 32.36
CA ILE A 91 15.98 48.05 31.49
C ILE A 91 16.99 48.66 30.51
N PRO A 92 18.28 48.27 30.51
CA PRO A 92 19.22 48.73 29.49
C PRO A 92 18.74 48.31 28.10
N GLN A 93 18.96 49.14 27.07
CA GLN A 93 18.43 48.96 25.71
C GLN A 93 18.82 47.61 25.05
N GLU A 94 19.91 46.99 25.52
CA GLU A 94 20.36 45.65 25.13
C GLU A 94 19.47 44.50 25.65
N TYR A 95 18.62 44.75 26.66
CA TYR A 95 17.66 43.78 27.21
C TYR A 95 16.21 44.00 26.72
N THR A 96 15.95 45.07 25.95
CA THR A 96 14.65 45.32 25.29
C THR A 96 14.66 44.91 23.81
N THR A 97 15.74 44.31 23.32
CA THR A 97 15.85 43.91 21.91
C THR A 97 15.38 42.47 21.70
N ILE A 98 14.41 42.27 20.81
CA ILE A 98 13.85 40.95 20.45
C ILE A 98 14.66 40.38 19.29
N ASN A 99 15.49 39.38 19.58
CA ASN A 99 16.32 38.70 18.57
C ASN A 99 15.60 37.54 17.88
N ASN A 100 14.59 36.95 18.53
CA ASN A 100 13.83 35.84 17.98
C ASN A 100 12.34 36.04 18.28
N ALA A 101 11.49 35.87 17.28
CA ALA A 101 10.05 35.80 17.39
C ALA A 101 9.57 34.36 17.18
N TYR A 102 8.64 33.92 18.03
CA TYR A 102 8.11 32.57 18.06
C TYR A 102 6.58 32.64 18.02
N ILE A 103 6.00 32.05 16.99
CA ILE A 103 4.56 32.00 16.76
C ILE A 103 4.14 30.54 16.66
N GLU A 104 2.99 30.22 17.23
CA GLU A 104 2.43 28.87 17.28
C GLU A 104 0.99 28.86 16.77
N ASN A 105 0.48 27.66 16.51
CA ASN A 105 -0.90 27.37 16.12
C ASN A 105 -1.35 28.02 14.80
N VAL A 106 -0.42 28.38 13.90
CA VAL A 106 -0.77 28.92 12.58
C VAL A 106 -1.32 27.81 11.68
N LYS A 107 -2.52 27.99 11.16
CA LYS A 107 -3.16 27.07 10.22
C LYS A 107 -2.75 27.36 8.77
N PHE A 108 -2.16 26.37 8.09
CA PHE A 108 -1.81 26.45 6.66
C PHE A 108 -2.60 25.47 5.77
N ASP A 109 -3.16 24.41 6.37
CA ASP A 109 -3.86 23.33 5.69
C ASP A 109 -5.32 23.73 5.33
N TYR A 110 -5.46 24.54 4.28
CA TYR A 110 -6.75 24.94 3.74
C TYR A 110 -7.12 24.18 2.47
N ARG A 111 -8.38 23.76 2.39
CA ARG A 111 -9.02 23.13 1.23
C ARG A 111 -9.84 24.16 0.44
N PRO A 112 -10.15 23.90 -0.83
CA PRO A 112 -11.11 24.72 -1.57
C PRO A 112 -12.46 24.82 -0.82
N GLY A 113 -12.97 26.03 -0.68
CA GLY A 113 -14.19 26.34 0.08
C GLY A 113 -13.94 26.75 1.53
N ASP A 114 -12.77 26.46 2.11
CA ASP A 114 -12.47 26.89 3.47
C ASP A 114 -12.33 28.42 3.55
N ALA A 115 -12.83 29.00 4.64
CA ALA A 115 -12.62 30.41 4.94
C ALA A 115 -11.28 30.60 5.69
N PRO A 116 -10.52 31.68 5.44
CA PRO A 116 -9.31 31.98 6.20
C PRO A 116 -9.64 32.28 7.67
N GLN A 117 -8.74 31.87 8.58
CA GLN A 117 -8.93 32.01 10.02
C GLN A 117 -7.69 32.62 10.68
N ALA A 118 -7.93 33.46 11.68
CA ALA A 118 -6.89 33.99 12.55
C ALA A 118 -6.59 32.97 13.64
N THR A 119 -5.42 32.34 13.57
CA THR A 119 -5.05 31.19 14.42
C THR A 119 -3.70 31.37 15.10
N ALA A 120 -2.88 32.29 14.60
CA ALA A 120 -1.57 32.58 15.14
C ALA A 120 -1.63 33.03 16.60
N GLN A 121 -0.73 32.47 17.41
CA GLN A 121 -0.53 32.86 18.80
C GLN A 121 0.96 33.11 19.04
N VAL A 122 1.28 34.15 19.81
CA VAL A 122 2.65 34.32 20.31
C VAL A 122 2.91 33.19 21.30
N SER A 123 4.05 32.50 21.19
CA SER A 123 4.39 31.44 22.13
C SER A 123 4.49 31.99 23.55
N ASP A 124 4.14 31.17 24.54
CA ASP A 124 4.04 31.57 25.95
C ASP A 124 5.42 31.98 26.49
N THR A 125 5.76 33.25 26.32
CA THR A 125 6.98 33.86 26.84
C THR A 125 6.60 34.76 28.02
N PRO A 126 7.25 34.64 29.18
CA PRO A 126 6.85 35.34 30.41
C PRO A 126 6.97 36.88 30.36
N LEU A 127 7.36 37.46 29.22
CA LEU A 127 7.85 38.83 29.09
C LEU A 127 6.96 39.75 28.23
N ASP A 128 5.84 39.26 27.67
CA ASP A 128 4.85 40.05 26.90
C ASP A 128 5.51 41.07 25.94
N GLN A 129 6.47 40.60 25.14
CA GLN A 129 7.39 41.46 24.39
C GLN A 129 6.78 42.01 23.09
N TYR A 130 5.87 41.25 22.48
CA TYR A 130 5.19 41.59 21.24
C TYR A 130 3.83 40.88 21.14
N GLU A 131 2.98 41.34 20.23
CA GLU A 131 1.70 40.72 19.89
C GLU A 131 1.56 40.50 18.39
N ILE A 132 0.59 39.69 17.98
CA ILE A 132 0.17 39.60 16.58
C ILE A 132 -0.59 40.88 16.24
N ALA A 133 -0.06 41.68 15.31
CA ALA A 133 -0.75 42.86 14.80
C ALA A 133 -1.86 42.46 13.84
N TYR A 134 -1.55 41.56 12.89
CA TYR A 134 -2.51 40.86 12.04
C TYR A 134 -1.85 39.71 11.29
N GLU A 135 -2.71 38.80 10.83
CA GLU A 135 -2.42 37.74 9.87
C GLU A 135 -2.98 38.18 8.50
N CYS A 136 -2.33 37.78 7.42
CA CYS A 136 -2.75 38.14 6.07
C CYS A 136 -2.60 36.97 5.09
N TRP A 137 -3.61 36.78 4.24
CA TRP A 137 -3.53 35.94 3.05
C TRP A 137 -3.69 36.79 1.79
N GLU A 138 -2.86 36.52 0.78
CA GLU A 138 -2.84 37.22 -0.50
C GLU A 138 -3.10 36.21 -1.64
N GLU A 139 -4.16 36.41 -2.43
CA GLU A 139 -4.41 35.67 -3.67
C GLU A 139 -3.45 36.20 -4.73
N MET A 140 -2.58 35.34 -5.27
CA MET A 140 -1.51 35.74 -6.19
C MET A 140 -1.88 35.38 -7.64
N GLU A 141 -1.83 36.36 -8.54
CA GLU A 141 -1.94 36.15 -9.99
C GLU A 141 -0.75 36.81 -10.70
N ASN A 142 -0.02 36.06 -11.51
CA ASN A 142 1.16 36.53 -12.25
C ASN A 142 2.23 37.22 -11.36
N GLY A 143 2.34 36.80 -10.10
CA GLY A 143 3.30 37.35 -9.13
C GLY A 143 2.82 38.59 -8.38
N GLU A 144 1.59 39.06 -8.62
CA GLU A 144 1.01 40.23 -7.96
C GLU A 144 -0.22 39.82 -7.11
N PRO A 145 -0.45 40.46 -5.95
CA PRO A 145 -1.62 40.18 -5.13
C PRO A 145 -2.88 40.82 -5.72
N VAL A 146 -3.94 40.02 -5.90
CA VAL A 146 -5.23 40.45 -6.49
C VAL A 146 -6.40 40.44 -5.50
N ALA A 147 -6.27 39.76 -4.37
CA ALA A 147 -7.23 39.77 -3.28
C ALA A 147 -6.54 39.53 -1.93
N PHE A 148 -7.19 39.95 -0.85
CA PHE A 148 -6.61 39.95 0.49
C PHE A 148 -7.58 39.41 1.54
N TRP A 149 -7.05 38.67 2.50
CA TRP A 149 -7.68 38.48 3.80
C TRP A 149 -6.79 39.08 4.87
N TYR A 150 -7.34 39.89 5.78
CA TYR A 150 -6.65 40.40 6.96
C TYR A 150 -7.44 40.00 8.20
N SER A 151 -6.75 39.58 9.26
CA SER A 151 -7.40 39.38 10.56
C SER A 151 -7.78 40.71 11.25
N ASP A 152 -7.10 41.81 10.90
CA ASP A 152 -7.43 43.18 11.33
C ASP A 152 -8.20 43.92 10.23
N GLU A 153 -9.49 44.16 10.49
CA GLU A 153 -10.41 44.83 9.59
C GLU A 153 -9.95 46.25 9.20
N SER A 154 -9.15 46.92 10.05
CA SER A 154 -8.65 48.27 9.79
C SER A 154 -7.66 48.34 8.62
N LYS A 155 -7.11 47.20 8.18
CA LYS A 155 -6.17 47.11 7.06
C LYS A 155 -6.84 47.20 5.70
N TYR A 156 -8.15 47.01 5.63
CA TYR A 156 -8.89 47.09 4.37
C TYR A 156 -9.06 48.53 3.90
N THR A 157 -8.81 48.73 2.61
CA THR A 157 -9.23 49.93 1.87
C THR A 157 -10.45 49.59 1.00
N PRO A 158 -11.32 50.57 0.66
CA PRO A 158 -12.55 50.30 -0.11
C PRO A 158 -12.35 49.63 -1.47
N SER A 159 -11.15 49.72 -2.06
CA SER A 159 -10.82 49.13 -3.36
C SER A 159 -10.29 47.69 -3.29
N MET A 160 -10.03 47.16 -2.10
CA MET A 160 -9.47 45.81 -1.95
C MET A 160 -10.53 44.72 -2.14
N LYS A 161 -10.22 43.75 -2.99
CA LYS A 161 -11.00 42.50 -3.10
C LYS A 161 -10.69 41.63 -1.89
N ARG A 162 -11.74 41.08 -1.27
CA ARG A 162 -11.60 40.18 -0.11
C ARG A 162 -11.53 38.73 -0.53
N ILE A 163 -10.67 37.96 0.14
CA ILE A 163 -10.72 36.50 0.13
C ILE A 163 -11.72 36.09 1.21
N THR A 164 -12.85 35.51 0.80
CA THR A 164 -13.84 34.96 1.73
C THR A 164 -13.72 33.44 1.86
N GLN A 165 -13.14 32.80 0.85
CA GLN A 165 -12.84 31.38 0.81
C GLN A 165 -11.63 31.14 -0.09
N PHE A 166 -10.91 30.05 0.17
CA PHE A 166 -9.88 29.55 -0.73
C PHE A 166 -10.53 28.85 -1.94
N GLU A 167 -9.98 29.06 -3.13
CA GLU A 167 -10.48 28.47 -4.37
C GLU A 167 -9.49 27.45 -4.93
N GLU A 168 -10.02 26.42 -5.60
CA GLU A 168 -9.22 25.38 -6.21
C GLU A 168 -8.25 25.93 -7.27
N GLY A 169 -7.00 25.47 -7.23
CA GLY A 169 -6.02 25.78 -8.26
C GLY A 169 -5.41 27.18 -8.19
N LYS A 170 -5.90 28.06 -7.30
CA LYS A 170 -5.34 29.38 -7.06
C LYS A 170 -4.18 29.34 -6.06
N THR A 171 -3.28 30.31 -6.17
CA THR A 171 -2.10 30.43 -5.30
C THR A 171 -2.38 31.47 -4.23
N TYR A 172 -2.12 31.12 -2.98
CA TYR A 172 -2.30 32.01 -1.84
C TYR A 172 -1.02 32.08 -1.02
N MET A 173 -0.61 33.28 -0.66
CA MET A 173 0.59 33.55 0.12
C MET A 173 0.18 34.04 1.51
N TYR A 174 0.76 33.46 2.55
CA TYR A 174 0.57 33.87 3.93
C TYR A 174 1.68 34.81 4.39
N SER A 175 1.28 35.85 5.12
CA SER A 175 2.17 36.84 5.74
C SER A 175 1.63 37.21 7.14
N ILE A 176 2.51 37.68 8.03
CA ILE A 176 2.14 38.06 9.40
C ILE A 176 2.89 39.32 9.85
N GLU A 177 2.19 40.26 10.50
CA GLU A 177 2.81 41.41 11.17
C GLU A 177 2.73 41.25 12.70
N LEU A 178 3.87 41.50 13.35
CA LEU A 178 4.00 41.56 14.80
C LEU A 178 4.12 43.02 15.25
N ARG A 179 3.57 43.34 16.41
CA ARG A 179 3.67 44.68 17.02
C ARG A 179 4.50 44.63 18.29
N GLU A 180 5.41 45.57 18.42
CA GLU A 180 6.23 45.78 19.61
C GLU A 180 5.36 46.15 20.83
N LYS A 181 5.67 45.59 22.01
CA LYS A 181 4.99 45.90 23.27
C LYS A 181 5.97 46.33 24.35
N ASN A 182 5.48 47.03 25.36
CA ASN A 182 6.19 47.28 26.62
C ASN A 182 7.62 47.87 26.48
N GLY A 183 7.87 48.64 25.42
CA GLY A 183 9.18 49.25 25.14
C GLY A 183 10.23 48.31 24.53
N TYR A 184 9.83 47.09 24.14
CA TYR A 184 10.67 46.18 23.37
C TYR A 184 10.75 46.62 21.92
N THR A 185 11.86 46.28 21.25
CA THR A 185 12.05 46.53 19.83
C THR A 185 12.66 45.34 19.12
N PHE A 186 12.25 45.05 17.89
CA PHE A 186 12.84 43.95 17.13
C PHE A 186 14.26 44.26 16.65
N ALA A 187 15.16 43.28 16.67
CA ALA A 187 16.46 43.40 16.02
C ALA A 187 16.30 43.51 14.49
N ASP A 188 17.24 44.17 13.80
CA ASP A 188 17.22 44.28 12.33
C ASP A 188 17.32 42.91 11.63
N ASN A 189 17.97 41.94 12.28
CA ASN A 189 18.11 40.55 11.84
C ASN A 189 17.31 39.57 12.71
N CYS A 190 16.17 40.01 13.24
CA CYS A 190 15.30 39.16 14.07
C CYS A 190 14.93 37.86 13.31
N SER A 191 15.14 36.73 13.96
CA SER A 191 14.75 35.42 13.44
C SER A 191 13.28 35.13 13.77
N VAL A 192 12.55 34.49 12.86
CA VAL A 192 11.15 34.14 13.08
C VAL A 192 10.97 32.62 12.93
N LYS A 193 10.30 32.00 13.90
CA LYS A 193 9.83 30.63 13.82
C LYS A 193 8.32 30.57 13.92
N ILE A 194 7.71 29.72 13.11
CA ILE A 194 6.27 29.48 13.10
C ILE A 194 6.02 28.00 13.27
N ASN A 195 5.14 27.63 14.21
CA ASN A 195 4.83 26.25 14.59
C ASN A 195 6.08 25.42 14.94
N GLY A 196 7.08 26.06 15.54
CA GLY A 196 8.36 25.45 15.91
C GLY A 196 9.43 25.45 14.82
N ASP A 197 9.06 25.68 13.55
CA ASP A 197 9.95 25.63 12.40
C ASP A 197 10.45 27.03 11.97
N PRO A 198 11.70 27.17 11.50
CA PRO A 198 12.14 28.39 10.83
C PRO A 198 11.31 28.66 9.57
N ILE A 199 10.97 29.92 9.33
CA ILE A 199 10.26 30.32 8.10
C ILE A 199 11.08 30.04 6.84
N SER A 200 10.40 29.90 5.69
CA SER A 200 11.03 29.62 4.40
C SER A 200 12.17 30.59 4.07
N ALA A 201 13.22 30.11 3.39
CA ALA A 201 14.29 30.95 2.88
C ALA A 201 13.82 31.97 1.81
N SER A 202 12.63 31.77 1.23
CA SER A 202 11.99 32.73 0.33
C SER A 202 11.17 33.79 1.06
N ALA A 203 10.98 33.65 2.37
CA ALA A 203 10.31 34.64 3.18
C ALA A 203 11.22 35.87 3.35
N ASN A 204 10.61 37.04 3.44
CA ASN A 204 11.32 38.28 3.69
C ASN A 204 10.83 38.91 4.99
N VAL A 205 11.75 39.12 5.93
CA VAL A 205 11.46 39.71 7.23
C VAL A 205 11.97 41.14 7.22
N ILE A 206 11.06 42.09 7.42
CA ILE A 206 11.37 43.51 7.43
C ILE A 206 10.85 44.15 8.71
N LYS A 207 11.68 44.99 9.34
CA LYS A 207 11.26 45.80 10.47
C LYS A 207 10.32 46.90 10.00
N THR A 208 9.18 47.05 10.66
CA THR A 208 8.21 48.13 10.41
C THR A 208 8.42 49.25 11.43
N VAL A 209 7.62 50.33 11.35
CA VAL A 209 7.78 51.49 12.26
C VAL A 209 7.59 51.07 13.72
N ASP A 210 6.65 50.14 13.97
CA ASP A 210 6.22 49.73 15.31
C ASP A 210 6.27 48.19 15.48
N GLY A 211 7.07 47.49 14.68
CA GLY A 211 6.91 46.04 14.55
C GLY A 211 7.86 45.32 13.60
N LEU A 212 7.45 44.11 13.23
CA LEU A 212 8.16 43.20 12.32
C LEU A 212 7.15 42.55 11.38
N PHE A 213 7.37 42.66 10.08
CA PHE A 213 6.54 42.03 9.07
C PHE A 213 7.31 40.88 8.42
N ALA A 214 6.78 39.67 8.53
CA ALA A 214 7.26 38.48 7.85
C ALA A 214 6.36 38.21 6.64
N MET A 215 6.89 38.48 5.45
CA MET A 215 6.22 38.30 4.17
C MET A 215 6.56 36.94 3.56
N ASN A 216 5.59 36.32 2.88
CA ASN A 216 5.80 35.06 2.15
C ASN A 216 6.30 33.94 3.08
N VAL A 217 5.65 33.82 4.23
CA VAL A 217 5.94 32.78 5.22
C VAL A 217 5.63 31.41 4.65
N GLU A 218 4.48 31.26 4.00
CA GLU A 218 4.01 30.03 3.39
C GLU A 218 3.23 30.34 2.11
N THR A 219 3.31 29.47 1.10
CA THR A 219 2.52 29.60 -0.13
C THR A 219 1.77 28.30 -0.40
N ILE A 220 0.45 28.37 -0.39
CA ILE A 220 -0.42 27.23 -0.63
C ILE A 220 -1.10 27.33 -2.00
N ARG A 221 -1.47 26.17 -2.54
CA ARG A 221 -2.28 26.06 -3.75
C ARG A 221 -3.39 25.03 -3.55
N PRO A 222 -4.50 25.39 -2.88
CA PRO A 222 -5.57 24.47 -2.51
C PRO A 222 -6.05 23.67 -3.71
N GLN A 223 -6.12 22.36 -3.58
CA GLN A 223 -6.63 21.45 -4.62
C GLN A 223 -7.87 20.75 -4.07
N SER A 224 -8.86 20.50 -4.92
CA SER A 224 -9.95 19.61 -4.55
C SER A 224 -9.40 18.19 -4.51
N THR A 225 -9.46 17.53 -3.36
CA THR A 225 -9.16 16.09 -3.35
C THR A 225 -10.25 15.40 -4.17
N LYS A 226 -9.86 14.67 -5.22
CA LYS A 226 -10.81 13.78 -5.88
C LYS A 226 -11.22 12.73 -4.86
N GLU A 227 -12.51 12.44 -4.77
CA GLU A 227 -13.03 11.46 -3.81
C GLU A 227 -13.42 10.17 -4.54
N ILE A 228 -12.94 9.04 -4.04
CA ILE A 228 -13.28 7.71 -4.53
C ILE A 228 -14.52 7.26 -3.76
N SER A 229 -15.68 7.38 -4.40
CA SER A 229 -16.98 6.98 -3.83
C SER A 229 -17.38 5.54 -4.13
N VAL A 230 -16.71 4.88 -5.08
CA VAL A 230 -16.95 3.48 -5.44
C VAL A 230 -15.62 2.79 -5.71
N ILE A 231 -15.43 1.64 -5.06
CA ILE A 231 -14.33 0.71 -5.30
C ILE A 231 -14.93 -0.52 -5.98
N GLU A 232 -14.36 -0.93 -7.10
CA GLU A 232 -14.81 -2.07 -7.89
C GLU A 232 -13.67 -3.08 -8.08
N ILE A 233 -13.93 -4.32 -7.67
CA ILE A 233 -13.07 -5.48 -7.89
C ILE A 233 -13.81 -6.45 -8.81
N ASN A 234 -13.21 -6.77 -9.94
CA ASN A 234 -13.75 -7.62 -10.99
C ASN A 234 -13.04 -8.97 -11.05
N ASN A 235 -13.75 -9.98 -11.56
CA ASN A 235 -13.26 -11.35 -11.78
C ASN A 235 -12.80 -12.08 -10.50
N ALA A 236 -13.21 -11.65 -9.30
CA ALA A 236 -12.90 -12.33 -8.06
C ALA A 236 -13.51 -13.76 -8.05
N THR A 237 -12.71 -14.77 -7.70
CA THR A 237 -13.19 -16.16 -7.56
C THR A 237 -13.81 -16.33 -6.18
N LEU A 238 -15.14 -16.47 -6.14
CA LEU A 238 -15.93 -16.49 -4.89
C LEU A 238 -16.49 -17.87 -4.51
N THR A 239 -16.25 -18.89 -5.32
CA THR A 239 -16.82 -20.24 -5.13
C THR A 239 -15.76 -21.31 -5.30
N PHE A 240 -15.73 -22.22 -4.34
CA PHE A 240 -14.79 -23.34 -4.25
C PHE A 240 -15.53 -24.63 -3.84
N LYS A 241 -14.88 -25.77 -4.02
CA LYS A 241 -15.32 -27.09 -3.54
C LYS A 241 -14.45 -27.55 -2.38
N ASP A 242 -14.90 -28.62 -1.71
CA ASP A 242 -14.10 -29.31 -0.71
C ASP A 242 -12.75 -29.78 -1.31
N GLY A 243 -11.66 -29.43 -0.64
CA GLY A 243 -10.29 -29.71 -1.07
C GLY A 243 -9.70 -28.74 -2.10
N ASP A 244 -10.48 -27.78 -2.63
CA ASP A 244 -9.94 -26.79 -3.55
C ASP A 244 -8.94 -25.87 -2.85
N LYS A 245 -7.89 -25.51 -3.57
CA LYS A 245 -6.91 -24.53 -3.10
C LYS A 245 -7.41 -23.10 -3.35
N PRO A 246 -7.05 -22.14 -2.50
CA PRO A 246 -7.31 -20.72 -2.76
C PRO A 246 -6.78 -20.28 -4.12
N VAL A 247 -7.63 -19.58 -4.88
CA VAL A 247 -7.29 -18.95 -6.16
C VAL A 247 -7.73 -17.50 -6.10
N PHE A 248 -6.82 -16.60 -6.45
CA PHE A 248 -6.99 -15.16 -6.40
C PHE A 248 -6.96 -14.60 -7.82
N THR A 249 -8.05 -13.98 -8.25
CA THR A 249 -8.30 -13.53 -9.63
C THR A 249 -8.90 -12.14 -9.69
N GLY A 250 -9.03 -11.45 -8.55
CA GLY A 250 -9.49 -10.09 -8.46
C GLY A 250 -8.63 -9.18 -9.33
N THR A 251 -9.28 -8.30 -10.08
CA THR A 251 -8.68 -7.30 -10.94
C THR A 251 -9.45 -6.01 -10.80
N VAL A 252 -8.81 -4.90 -11.13
CA VAL A 252 -9.43 -3.59 -11.05
C VAL A 252 -9.43 -2.92 -12.44
N PRO A 253 -10.43 -2.07 -12.77
CA PRO A 253 -10.54 -1.41 -14.10
C PRO A 253 -9.28 -0.68 -14.63
N GLU A 254 -9.19 -0.48 -15.95
CA GLU A 254 -7.97 0.07 -16.58
C GLU A 254 -7.68 1.57 -16.25
N ASN A 255 -8.53 2.22 -15.45
CA ASN A 255 -8.47 3.65 -15.11
C ASN A 255 -8.23 3.93 -13.61
N ASP A 256 -7.82 2.93 -12.82
CA ASP A 256 -8.11 2.98 -11.39
C ASP A 256 -7.40 4.07 -10.60
N GLN A 257 -8.22 4.79 -9.84
CA GLN A 257 -7.82 5.83 -8.90
C GLN A 257 -7.16 5.25 -7.63
N TYR A 258 -7.13 3.92 -7.52
CA TYR A 258 -6.61 3.16 -6.40
C TYR A 258 -5.84 1.93 -6.89
N ALA A 259 -4.85 1.51 -6.10
CA ALA A 259 -4.14 0.25 -6.28
C ALA A 259 -4.86 -0.87 -5.53
N PHE A 260 -5.12 -1.98 -6.20
CA PHE A 260 -5.51 -3.23 -5.55
C PHE A 260 -4.29 -3.91 -4.96
N ARG A 261 -4.23 -4.02 -3.63
CA ARG A 261 -3.06 -4.54 -2.92
C ARG A 261 -3.18 -6.02 -2.67
N CYS A 262 -4.32 -6.46 -2.17
CA CYS A 262 -4.61 -7.87 -1.99
C CYS A 262 -6.10 -8.13 -1.81
N GLU A 263 -6.48 -9.36 -2.13
CA GLU A 263 -7.66 -10.06 -1.62
C GLU A 263 -7.25 -11.17 -0.64
N TRP A 264 -8.17 -11.58 0.22
CA TRP A 264 -7.96 -12.69 1.15
C TRP A 264 -9.24 -13.47 1.44
N TRP A 265 -9.04 -14.64 2.03
CA TRP A 265 -10.09 -15.44 2.67
C TRP A 265 -9.77 -15.62 4.15
N SER A 266 -10.76 -15.43 5.01
CA SER A 266 -10.66 -15.68 6.46
C SER A 266 -11.65 -16.77 6.88
N LEU A 267 -11.27 -17.61 7.83
CA LEU A 267 -12.17 -18.54 8.51
C LEU A 267 -12.52 -18.00 9.90
N ASP A 268 -11.52 -17.41 10.56
CA ASP A 268 -11.59 -16.80 11.88
C ASP A 268 -10.45 -15.78 12.02
N GLU A 269 -10.40 -15.07 13.15
CA GLU A 269 -9.37 -14.06 13.46
C GLU A 269 -7.93 -14.57 13.36
N ASN A 270 -7.69 -15.88 13.48
CA ASN A 270 -6.36 -16.47 13.48
C ASN A 270 -6.06 -17.24 12.19
N THR A 271 -7.08 -17.53 11.38
CA THR A 271 -6.99 -18.49 10.28
C THR A 271 -7.48 -17.88 8.98
N GLY A 272 -6.59 -17.74 8.00
CA GLY A 272 -6.88 -17.09 6.73
C GLY A 272 -5.75 -17.23 5.72
N ILE A 273 -5.91 -16.62 4.56
CA ILE A 273 -4.88 -16.55 3.52
C ILE A 273 -5.07 -15.29 2.69
N VAL A 274 -3.97 -14.57 2.48
CA VAL A 274 -3.90 -13.36 1.68
C VAL A 274 -3.15 -13.64 0.37
N SER A 275 -3.61 -13.04 -0.72
CA SER A 275 -3.00 -13.14 -2.05
C SER A 275 -1.59 -12.55 -2.14
N THR A 276 -1.31 -11.49 -1.39
CA THR A 276 0.02 -10.86 -1.26
C THR A 276 0.14 -10.24 0.13
N GLU A 277 1.16 -10.64 0.89
CA GLU A 277 1.42 -10.10 2.22
C GLU A 277 1.77 -8.59 2.11
N PRO A 278 1.17 -7.71 2.93
CA PRO A 278 1.48 -6.28 2.92
C PRO A 278 2.93 -5.99 3.32
N GLU A 279 3.49 -4.90 2.80
CA GLU A 279 4.87 -4.49 3.11
C GLU A 279 5.10 -4.14 4.59
N TRP A 280 4.02 -3.77 5.31
CA TRP A 280 4.05 -3.36 6.72
C TRP A 280 3.79 -4.52 7.71
N GLY A 281 3.56 -5.74 7.24
CA GLY A 281 3.38 -6.89 8.13
C GLY A 281 3.16 -8.20 7.40
N GLY A 282 4.02 -9.18 7.64
CA GLY A 282 3.80 -10.57 7.23
C GLY A 282 3.13 -11.39 8.34
N ASP A 283 2.48 -12.48 7.95
CA ASP A 283 1.78 -13.41 8.85
C ASP A 283 0.56 -12.78 9.54
N ILE A 284 -0.27 -12.07 8.77
CA ILE A 284 -1.59 -11.55 9.21
C ILE A 284 -2.39 -12.64 9.93
N TYR A 285 -2.35 -13.86 9.38
CA TYR A 285 -2.98 -15.03 9.98
C TYR A 285 -1.93 -15.99 10.53
N LYS A 286 -2.15 -16.38 11.79
CA LYS A 286 -1.34 -17.40 12.47
C LYS A 286 -1.41 -18.75 11.78
N ASN A 287 -2.59 -19.14 11.29
CA ASN A 287 -2.81 -20.37 10.55
C ASN A 287 -3.17 -20.04 9.10
N LYS A 288 -2.45 -20.63 8.13
CA LYS A 288 -2.71 -20.38 6.70
C LYS A 288 -3.68 -21.41 6.12
N ILE A 289 -4.72 -20.95 5.44
CA ILE A 289 -5.62 -21.82 4.66
C ILE A 289 -4.83 -22.40 3.47
N THR A 290 -4.73 -23.72 3.37
CA THR A 290 -4.05 -24.40 2.25
C THR A 290 -5.01 -25.10 1.29
N ALA A 291 -6.22 -25.42 1.77
CA ALA A 291 -7.37 -25.89 1.03
C ALA A 291 -8.65 -25.53 1.79
N PHE A 292 -9.77 -25.39 1.08
CA PHE A 292 -11.08 -25.19 1.69
C PHE A 292 -11.70 -26.52 2.12
N GLU A 293 -12.39 -26.53 3.26
CA GLU A 293 -12.98 -27.74 3.84
C GLU A 293 -14.51 -27.64 3.87
N ALA A 294 -15.17 -28.76 3.57
CA ALA A 294 -16.63 -28.85 3.62
C ALA A 294 -17.19 -28.44 4.99
N GLY A 295 -18.28 -27.66 4.98
CA GLY A 295 -19.01 -27.26 6.19
C GLY A 295 -18.37 -26.12 7.00
N LYS A 296 -17.21 -25.59 6.58
CA LYS A 296 -16.61 -24.37 7.14
C LYS A 296 -17.02 -23.16 6.30
N THR A 297 -17.28 -22.03 6.96
CA THR A 297 -17.65 -20.78 6.28
C THR A 297 -16.45 -19.85 6.24
N TYR A 298 -16.07 -19.44 5.04
CA TYR A 298 -14.97 -18.53 4.80
C TYR A 298 -15.49 -17.18 4.32
N HIS A 299 -14.91 -16.09 4.79
CA HIS A 299 -15.27 -14.71 4.44
C HIS A 299 -14.24 -14.12 3.50
N TYR A 300 -14.71 -13.31 2.56
CA TYR A 300 -13.87 -12.66 1.57
C TYR A 300 -13.59 -11.20 1.96
N GLY A 301 -12.37 -10.73 1.71
CA GLY A 301 -12.03 -9.33 1.95
C GLY A 301 -10.99 -8.78 0.97
N VAL A 302 -10.89 -7.46 0.93
CA VAL A 302 -10.06 -6.72 -0.03
C VAL A 302 -9.34 -5.51 0.61
N TYR A 303 -8.14 -5.24 0.12
CA TYR A 303 -7.33 -4.09 0.51
C TYR A 303 -6.95 -3.29 -0.71
N VAL A 304 -7.32 -2.01 -0.72
CA VAL A 304 -6.93 -1.04 -1.74
C VAL A 304 -6.30 0.19 -1.11
N THR A 305 -5.44 0.86 -1.87
CA THR A 305 -4.88 2.16 -1.47
C THR A 305 -5.10 3.17 -2.58
N ALA A 306 -5.55 4.37 -2.27
CA ALA A 306 -5.70 5.41 -3.27
C ALA A 306 -4.34 5.98 -3.74
N TYR A 307 -4.29 6.49 -4.97
CA TYR A 307 -3.07 7.10 -5.51
C TYR A 307 -2.95 8.59 -5.16
N THR A 308 -3.99 9.36 -5.48
CA THR A 308 -3.98 10.84 -5.40
C THR A 308 -5.30 11.42 -4.90
N ALA A 309 -6.20 10.57 -4.44
CA ALA A 309 -7.60 10.84 -4.14
C ALA A 309 -7.94 10.26 -2.76
N ASP A 310 -8.84 10.88 -2.01
CA ASP A 310 -9.30 10.32 -0.73
C ASP A 310 -10.39 9.28 -1.01
N ILE A 311 -10.36 8.17 -0.30
CA ILE A 311 -11.45 7.18 -0.29
C ILE A 311 -12.52 7.71 0.66
N SER A 312 -13.73 7.85 0.12
CA SER A 312 -14.87 8.31 0.90
C SER A 312 -15.08 7.42 2.13
N PRO A 313 -15.39 7.99 3.32
CA PRO A 313 -15.81 7.17 4.46
C PRO A 313 -17.03 6.31 4.10
N ASP A 314 -17.91 6.80 3.22
CA ASP A 314 -19.11 6.13 2.72
C ASP A 314 -18.90 5.41 1.37
N ALA A 315 -17.65 5.10 0.99
CA ALA A 315 -17.35 4.48 -0.29
C ALA A 315 -18.11 3.15 -0.46
N LYS A 316 -18.73 2.92 -1.61
CA LYS A 316 -19.39 1.65 -1.92
C LYS A 316 -18.37 0.64 -2.44
N LEU A 317 -18.50 -0.62 -2.05
CA LEU A 317 -17.70 -1.71 -2.62
C LEU A 317 -18.54 -2.54 -3.59
N LYS A 318 -18.00 -2.79 -4.79
CA LYS A 318 -18.55 -3.72 -5.77
C LYS A 318 -17.58 -4.87 -6.00
N ILE A 319 -18.09 -6.08 -5.87
CA ILE A 319 -17.38 -7.30 -6.24
C ILE A 319 -18.11 -7.96 -7.41
N ASN A 320 -17.43 -8.16 -8.53
CA ASN A 320 -17.99 -8.72 -9.76
C ASN A 320 -19.28 -8.01 -10.22
N GLY A 321 -19.29 -6.67 -10.14
CA GLY A 321 -20.43 -5.83 -10.51
C GLY A 321 -21.59 -5.80 -9.51
N ARG A 322 -21.52 -6.53 -8.39
CA ARG A 322 -22.52 -6.51 -7.31
C ARG A 322 -22.03 -5.65 -6.15
N GLU A 323 -22.85 -4.72 -5.69
CA GLU A 323 -22.60 -3.97 -4.44
C GLU A 323 -22.69 -4.92 -3.24
N VAL A 324 -21.70 -4.84 -2.34
CA VAL A 324 -21.57 -5.70 -1.16
C VAL A 324 -21.40 -4.85 0.09
N GLU A 325 -21.89 -5.37 1.22
CA GLU A 325 -21.66 -4.75 2.52
C GLU A 325 -20.28 -5.16 3.04
N TYR A 326 -19.70 -4.32 3.89
CA TYR A 326 -18.36 -4.56 4.42
C TYR A 326 -18.15 -3.91 5.79
N THR A 327 -17.12 -4.38 6.49
CA THR A 327 -16.61 -3.79 7.73
C THR A 327 -15.17 -3.34 7.50
N ARG A 328 -14.86 -2.08 7.83
CA ARG A 328 -13.49 -1.55 7.76
C ARG A 328 -12.61 -2.16 8.84
N ILE A 329 -11.38 -2.49 8.47
CA ILE A 329 -10.33 -3.03 9.32
C ILE A 329 -9.24 -1.98 9.42
N GLY A 330 -8.95 -1.50 10.64
CA GLY A 330 -7.89 -0.52 10.91
C GLY A 330 -8.41 0.86 11.30
N ASP A 331 -7.60 1.89 11.05
CA ASP A 331 -7.91 3.28 11.39
C ASP A 331 -8.95 3.87 10.44
N GLU A 332 -10.15 4.15 10.96
CA GLU A 332 -11.24 4.74 10.17
C GLU A 332 -10.95 6.18 9.71
N SER A 333 -9.94 6.84 10.28
CA SER A 333 -9.49 8.16 9.84
C SER A 333 -8.52 8.11 8.66
N ASP A 334 -8.02 6.92 8.30
CA ASP A 334 -7.18 6.75 7.11
C ASP A 334 -8.03 6.82 5.84
N THR A 335 -7.93 7.95 5.15
CA THR A 335 -8.63 8.21 3.88
C THR A 335 -7.90 7.60 2.68
N GLN A 336 -6.67 7.14 2.83
CA GLN A 336 -5.86 6.60 1.74
C GLN A 336 -5.92 5.07 1.66
N SER A 337 -6.26 4.41 2.76
CA SER A 337 -6.42 2.95 2.83
C SER A 337 -7.88 2.54 2.92
N PHE A 338 -8.23 1.49 2.20
CA PHE A 338 -9.53 0.84 2.31
C PHE A 338 -9.30 -0.65 2.46
N TRP A 339 -9.26 -1.08 3.72
CA TRP A 339 -9.04 -2.46 4.11
C TRP A 339 -10.33 -2.98 4.75
N VAL A 340 -10.98 -3.96 4.13
CA VAL A 340 -12.33 -4.37 4.54
C VAL A 340 -12.58 -5.87 4.44
N GLU A 341 -13.33 -6.42 5.40
CA GLU A 341 -13.95 -7.74 5.27
C GLU A 341 -15.40 -7.57 4.80
N THR A 342 -15.80 -8.35 3.79
CA THR A 342 -17.13 -8.23 3.18
C THR A 342 -18.14 -9.17 3.83
N ASP A 343 -19.43 -8.94 3.56
CA ASP A 343 -20.50 -9.87 3.89
C ASP A 343 -20.54 -11.13 3.00
N LEU A 344 -19.66 -11.19 1.98
CA LEU A 344 -19.54 -12.38 1.14
C LEU A 344 -18.91 -13.52 1.92
N ALA A 345 -19.65 -14.62 1.97
CA ALA A 345 -19.23 -15.84 2.62
C ALA A 345 -19.42 -17.04 1.70
N MET A 346 -18.55 -18.02 1.86
CA MET A 346 -18.51 -19.24 1.06
C MET A 346 -18.38 -20.45 1.99
N THR A 347 -19.28 -21.41 1.84
CA THR A 347 -19.24 -22.69 2.59
C THR A 347 -19.14 -23.83 1.59
N PRO A 348 -17.97 -24.50 1.47
CA PRO A 348 -17.84 -25.63 0.56
C PRO A 348 -18.78 -26.75 1.00
N THR A 349 -19.44 -27.37 0.03
CA THR A 349 -20.20 -28.60 0.26
C THR A 349 -19.36 -29.80 -0.13
N THR A 350 -19.47 -30.89 0.62
CA THR A 350 -18.90 -32.18 0.21
C THR A 350 -19.45 -32.53 -1.17
N ALA A 351 -18.55 -32.82 -2.13
CA ALA A 351 -18.98 -33.32 -3.42
C ALA A 351 -19.77 -34.62 -3.20
N GLU A 352 -21.03 -34.69 -3.66
CA GLU A 352 -21.76 -35.94 -3.63
C GLU A 352 -20.95 -37.01 -4.36
N ALA A 353 -20.76 -38.16 -3.73
CA ALA A 353 -20.11 -39.29 -4.37
C ALA A 353 -20.95 -39.71 -5.58
N SER A 354 -20.50 -39.32 -6.78
CA SER A 354 -21.17 -39.66 -8.03
C SER A 354 -21.33 -41.18 -8.15
N ASP A 355 -22.56 -41.69 -8.23
CA ASP A 355 -22.85 -43.13 -8.40
C ASP A 355 -22.62 -43.59 -9.85
N TYR A 356 -21.50 -43.16 -10.46
CA TYR A 356 -21.17 -43.51 -11.83
C TYR A 356 -20.83 -44.99 -11.94
N LYS A 357 -21.48 -45.66 -12.88
CA LYS A 357 -21.35 -47.09 -13.14
C LYS A 357 -21.31 -47.33 -14.64
N ILE A 358 -20.50 -48.30 -15.05
CA ILE A 358 -20.61 -48.91 -16.38
C ILE A 358 -21.84 -49.83 -16.36
N ILE A 359 -22.85 -49.48 -17.15
CA ILE A 359 -24.13 -50.18 -17.23
C ILE A 359 -24.19 -51.14 -18.43
N GLU A 360 -23.35 -50.97 -19.45
CA GLU A 360 -23.20 -51.91 -20.58
C GLU A 360 -21.73 -52.03 -21.03
N GLY A 361 -21.36 -53.19 -21.57
CA GLY A 361 -20.01 -53.45 -22.11
C GLY A 361 -18.96 -53.86 -21.07
N ALA A 362 -19.32 -53.88 -19.78
CA ALA A 362 -18.43 -54.30 -18.70
C ALA A 362 -17.85 -55.70 -18.93
N ASN A 363 -16.54 -55.86 -18.71
CA ASN A 363 -15.80 -57.11 -18.96
C ASN A 363 -15.90 -57.62 -20.41
N GLY A 364 -16.18 -56.72 -21.36
CA GLY A 364 -16.24 -57.04 -22.79
C GLY A 364 -14.96 -57.70 -23.29
N THR A 365 -15.08 -58.52 -24.33
CA THR A 365 -13.93 -59.13 -25.01
C THR A 365 -13.87 -58.61 -26.44
N TRP A 366 -12.67 -58.23 -26.87
CA TRP A 366 -12.37 -57.89 -28.26
C TRP A 366 -11.26 -58.79 -28.78
N THR A 367 -11.48 -59.37 -29.95
CA THR A 367 -10.59 -60.33 -30.58
C THR A 367 -9.87 -59.69 -31.77
N LYS A 368 -8.54 -59.68 -31.72
CA LYS A 368 -7.67 -59.13 -32.76
C LYS A 368 -7.99 -59.77 -34.10
N ASN A 369 -8.25 -58.93 -35.10
CA ASN A 369 -8.51 -59.33 -36.49
C ASN A 369 -9.84 -60.05 -36.76
N SER A 370 -10.76 -60.15 -35.79
CA SER A 370 -12.12 -60.67 -36.05
C SER A 370 -13.25 -59.69 -35.69
N ASP A 371 -13.07 -58.88 -34.65
CA ASP A 371 -14.14 -58.02 -34.13
C ASP A 371 -13.98 -56.58 -34.64
N GLY A 372 -15.11 -55.88 -34.80
CA GLY A 372 -15.15 -54.46 -35.18
C GLY A 372 -14.71 -53.56 -34.03
N THR A 373 -15.65 -52.78 -33.49
CA THR A 373 -15.44 -51.87 -32.36
C THR A 373 -15.78 -52.53 -31.02
N LEU A 374 -15.36 -51.92 -29.91
CA LEU A 374 -15.79 -52.31 -28.56
C LEU A 374 -16.51 -51.14 -27.88
N THR A 375 -17.74 -51.37 -27.42
CA THR A 375 -18.63 -50.32 -26.90
C THR A 375 -18.97 -50.53 -25.43
N PHE A 376 -18.99 -49.44 -24.67
CA PHE A 376 -19.36 -49.36 -23.27
C PHE A 376 -20.38 -48.25 -23.06
N ARG A 377 -21.31 -48.44 -22.12
CA ARG A 377 -22.22 -47.38 -21.68
C ARG A 377 -22.03 -47.15 -20.19
N ALA A 378 -21.79 -45.91 -19.81
CA ALA A 378 -21.79 -45.45 -18.42
C ALA A 378 -23.07 -44.66 -18.14
N ASN A 379 -23.62 -44.73 -16.93
CA ASN A 379 -24.87 -44.03 -16.56
C ASN A 379 -24.73 -42.51 -16.42
N GLY A 380 -23.52 -41.95 -16.49
CA GLY A 380 -23.30 -40.51 -16.35
C GLY A 380 -23.77 -39.71 -17.56
N ASP A 381 -24.24 -38.49 -17.29
CA ASP A 381 -24.65 -37.54 -18.33
C ASP A 381 -23.45 -37.15 -19.19
N PHE A 382 -23.64 -37.19 -20.50
CA PHE A 382 -22.62 -36.84 -21.49
C PHE A 382 -22.17 -35.38 -21.36
N SER A 383 -23.02 -34.48 -20.85
CA SER A 383 -22.65 -33.08 -20.60
C SER A 383 -21.49 -32.93 -19.60
N LYS A 384 -21.32 -33.91 -18.70
CA LYS A 384 -20.25 -33.97 -17.71
C LYS A 384 -19.06 -34.80 -18.17
N PHE A 385 -19.16 -35.52 -19.28
CA PHE A 385 -18.09 -36.39 -19.79
C PHE A 385 -16.88 -35.55 -20.22
N THR A 386 -15.70 -35.92 -19.75
CA THR A 386 -14.46 -35.20 -20.08
C THR A 386 -13.53 -36.04 -20.95
N SER A 387 -13.32 -37.31 -20.59
CA SER A 387 -12.34 -38.17 -21.27
C SER A 387 -12.47 -39.64 -20.88
N VAL A 388 -11.72 -40.51 -21.60
CA VAL A 388 -11.49 -41.90 -21.20
C VAL A 388 -10.01 -42.20 -21.04
N LYS A 389 -9.70 -43.13 -20.13
CA LYS A 389 -8.36 -43.70 -19.92
C LYS A 389 -8.40 -45.21 -20.08
N VAL A 390 -7.34 -45.79 -20.64
CA VAL A 390 -7.09 -47.24 -20.63
C VAL A 390 -5.80 -47.49 -19.87
N ASP A 391 -5.88 -48.35 -18.84
CA ASP A 391 -4.78 -48.64 -17.90
C ASP A 391 -4.17 -47.37 -17.27
N GLY A 392 -5.02 -46.38 -17.00
CA GLY A 392 -4.62 -45.09 -16.44
C GLY A 392 -4.07 -44.09 -17.45
N VAL A 393 -3.85 -44.48 -18.71
CA VAL A 393 -3.34 -43.60 -19.78
C VAL A 393 -4.50 -42.98 -20.55
N LEU A 394 -4.46 -41.65 -20.73
CA LEU A 394 -5.47 -40.90 -21.50
C LEU A 394 -5.51 -41.38 -22.95
N VAL A 395 -6.72 -41.66 -23.45
CA VAL A 395 -6.92 -42.06 -24.85
C VAL A 395 -7.22 -40.82 -25.70
N ASP A 396 -6.47 -40.66 -26.80
CA ASP A 396 -6.71 -39.61 -27.80
C ASP A 396 -8.12 -39.72 -28.39
N GLN A 397 -8.82 -38.60 -28.55
CA GLN A 397 -10.18 -38.54 -29.09
C GLN A 397 -10.32 -39.23 -30.46
N LYS A 398 -9.28 -39.27 -31.30
CA LYS A 398 -9.35 -39.97 -32.60
C LYS A 398 -9.54 -41.49 -32.49
N ASN A 399 -9.26 -42.06 -31.31
CA ASN A 399 -9.27 -43.49 -31.06
C ASN A 399 -10.60 -44.00 -30.47
N TYR A 400 -11.57 -43.11 -30.23
CA TYR A 400 -12.91 -43.49 -29.77
C TYR A 400 -13.98 -42.47 -30.16
N THR A 401 -15.23 -42.90 -30.21
CA THR A 401 -16.38 -41.97 -30.24
C THR A 401 -17.05 -41.95 -28.89
N ALA A 402 -17.56 -40.78 -28.48
CA ALA A 402 -18.41 -40.63 -27.30
C ALA A 402 -19.66 -39.84 -27.67
N VAL A 403 -20.84 -40.35 -27.33
CA VAL A 403 -22.13 -39.75 -27.73
C VAL A 403 -23.16 -39.81 -26.59
N SER A 404 -24.19 -38.97 -26.68
CA SER A 404 -25.30 -38.86 -25.72
C SER A 404 -26.30 -40.03 -25.83
N GLY A 405 -26.78 -40.50 -24.68
CA GLY A 405 -27.68 -41.65 -24.52
C GLY A 405 -27.34 -42.44 -23.25
N SER A 406 -27.09 -41.70 -22.15
CA SER A 406 -25.98 -41.95 -21.22
C SER A 406 -24.61 -41.85 -21.94
N THR A 407 -23.49 -41.88 -21.24
CA THR A 407 -22.18 -41.74 -21.90
C THR A 407 -21.80 -43.05 -22.60
N ILE A 408 -21.94 -43.09 -23.93
CA ILE A 408 -21.62 -44.27 -24.75
C ILE A 408 -20.25 -44.09 -25.39
N ILE A 409 -19.29 -44.93 -25.00
CA ILE A 409 -17.92 -44.93 -25.50
C ILE A 409 -17.74 -46.09 -26.46
N THR A 410 -17.27 -45.84 -27.68
CA THR A 410 -16.92 -46.88 -28.65
C THR A 410 -15.48 -46.74 -29.09
N PHE A 411 -14.63 -47.71 -28.76
CA PHE A 411 -13.24 -47.72 -29.20
C PHE A 411 -13.11 -48.15 -30.66
N MET A 412 -12.28 -47.43 -31.39
CA MET A 412 -11.93 -47.74 -32.77
C MET A 412 -11.07 -49.01 -32.83
N LYS A 413 -11.23 -49.77 -33.90
CA LYS A 413 -10.53 -51.05 -34.12
C LYS A 413 -9.01 -50.86 -34.09
N GLU A 414 -8.54 -49.79 -34.72
CA GLU A 414 -7.13 -49.44 -34.87
C GLU A 414 -6.47 -49.25 -33.50
N TYR A 415 -7.18 -48.59 -32.58
CA TYR A 415 -6.71 -48.39 -31.22
C TYR A 415 -6.64 -49.71 -30.43
N LEU A 416 -7.71 -50.52 -30.49
CA LEU A 416 -7.75 -51.81 -29.79
C LEU A 416 -6.65 -52.76 -30.29
N ALA A 417 -6.28 -52.68 -31.57
CA ALA A 417 -5.17 -53.46 -32.14
C ALA A 417 -3.80 -53.10 -31.55
N THR A 418 -3.63 -51.87 -31.04
CA THR A 418 -2.36 -51.43 -30.39
C THR A 418 -2.17 -52.00 -28.98
N LEU A 419 -3.25 -52.42 -28.32
CA LEU A 419 -3.19 -52.94 -26.96
C LEU A 419 -2.59 -54.36 -26.94
N SER A 420 -1.87 -54.67 -25.86
CA SER A 420 -1.35 -56.01 -25.59
C SER A 420 -2.48 -57.03 -25.43
N ASN A 421 -2.18 -58.33 -25.55
CA ASN A 421 -3.17 -59.35 -25.21
C ASN A 421 -3.31 -59.41 -23.68
N GLY A 422 -4.53 -59.41 -23.15
CA GLY A 422 -4.76 -59.44 -21.71
C GLY A 422 -5.96 -58.62 -21.25
N ILE A 423 -6.05 -58.43 -19.94
CA ILE A 423 -7.08 -57.62 -19.29
C ILE A 423 -6.59 -56.18 -19.23
N HIS A 424 -7.42 -55.26 -19.71
CA HIS A 424 -7.22 -53.82 -19.68
C HIS A 424 -8.34 -53.16 -18.88
N LYS A 425 -8.06 -52.02 -18.25
CA LYS A 425 -9.02 -51.25 -17.46
C LYS A 425 -9.44 -49.97 -18.20
N LEU A 426 -10.72 -49.89 -18.58
CA LEU A 426 -11.35 -48.64 -19.00
C LEU A 426 -11.71 -47.80 -17.78
N THR A 427 -11.39 -46.50 -17.80
CA THR A 427 -11.90 -45.49 -16.87
C THR A 427 -12.59 -44.38 -17.67
N VAL A 428 -13.84 -44.07 -17.33
CA VAL A 428 -14.61 -42.96 -17.91
C VAL A 428 -14.61 -41.82 -16.90
N VAL A 429 -14.14 -40.64 -17.30
CA VAL A 429 -13.93 -39.48 -16.43
C VAL A 429 -15.00 -38.43 -16.72
N TYR A 430 -15.58 -37.89 -15.64
CA TYR A 430 -16.54 -36.79 -15.64
C TYR A 430 -15.96 -35.58 -14.90
N THR A 431 -16.64 -34.44 -14.98
CA THR A 431 -16.25 -33.20 -14.26
C THR A 431 -16.31 -33.34 -12.72
N ASP A 432 -17.03 -34.33 -12.22
CA ASP A 432 -17.35 -34.55 -10.79
C ASP A 432 -17.21 -36.02 -10.34
N GLY A 433 -16.52 -36.86 -11.11
CA GLY A 433 -16.27 -38.25 -10.72
C GLY A 433 -15.77 -39.13 -11.85
N GLU A 434 -15.61 -40.43 -11.58
CA GLU A 434 -15.21 -41.42 -12.58
C GLU A 434 -15.84 -42.79 -12.31
N CYS A 435 -15.92 -43.63 -13.34
CA CYS A 435 -16.27 -45.04 -13.20
C CYS A 435 -15.36 -45.91 -14.07
N SER A 436 -15.27 -47.19 -13.75
CA SER A 436 -14.34 -48.10 -14.44
C SER A 436 -14.93 -49.47 -14.70
N THR A 437 -14.41 -50.15 -15.71
CA THR A 437 -14.60 -51.57 -15.94
C THR A 437 -13.36 -52.17 -16.58
N ASN A 438 -13.25 -53.50 -16.55
CA ASN A 438 -12.22 -54.19 -17.30
C ASN A 438 -12.75 -54.61 -18.68
N PHE A 439 -11.85 -54.89 -19.61
CA PHE A 439 -12.15 -55.58 -20.86
C PHE A 439 -10.95 -56.43 -21.28
N THR A 440 -11.16 -57.42 -22.14
CA THR A 440 -10.11 -58.37 -22.54
C THR A 440 -9.79 -58.24 -24.02
N VAL A 441 -8.51 -58.11 -24.36
CA VAL A 441 -7.99 -58.19 -25.73
C VAL A 441 -7.41 -59.59 -25.95
N LYS A 442 -7.94 -60.33 -26.93
CA LYS A 442 -7.52 -61.69 -27.30
C LYS A 442 -6.97 -61.76 -28.72
N GLU A 443 -6.16 -62.77 -29.03
CA GLU A 443 -5.83 -63.11 -30.41
C GLU A 443 -6.98 -63.88 -31.07
N ALA A 444 -7.23 -63.65 -32.36
CA ALA A 444 -8.08 -64.54 -33.14
C ALA A 444 -7.53 -65.95 -33.11
N ALA A 445 -8.40 -66.91 -32.81
CA ALA A 445 -8.08 -68.31 -32.97
C ALA A 445 -7.68 -68.57 -34.42
N LYS A 446 -6.49 -69.17 -34.63
CA LYS A 446 -6.12 -69.69 -35.95
C LYS A 446 -7.18 -70.73 -36.35
N PRO A 447 -7.65 -70.75 -37.62
CA PRO A 447 -8.73 -71.64 -38.03
C PRO A 447 -8.33 -73.11 -37.81
N GLN A 448 -8.99 -73.78 -36.87
CA GLN A 448 -9.01 -75.23 -36.80
C GLN A 448 -10.08 -75.74 -37.76
N LYS A 449 -9.66 -76.52 -38.76
CA LYS A 449 -10.56 -77.36 -39.53
C LYS A 449 -11.20 -78.40 -38.60
N GLN A 450 -12.51 -78.58 -38.74
CA GLN A 450 -13.23 -79.78 -38.32
C GLN A 450 -12.60 -81.02 -38.96
N ASP A 451 -12.50 -82.12 -38.22
CA ASP A 451 -13.13 -83.35 -38.66
C ASP A 451 -13.49 -84.27 -37.48
N ASP A 452 -14.64 -84.92 -37.62
CA ASP A 452 -15.22 -85.91 -36.73
C ASP A 452 -14.53 -87.28 -36.90
N GLY A 453 -14.50 -88.07 -35.82
CA GLY A 453 -14.75 -89.51 -35.92
C GLY A 453 -13.61 -90.48 -36.28
N LYS A 454 -13.09 -91.12 -35.22
CA LYS A 454 -12.97 -92.60 -35.03
C LYS A 454 -11.74 -93.37 -35.60
N LYS A 455 -10.97 -93.86 -34.63
CA LYS A 455 -10.22 -95.15 -34.48
C LYS A 455 -9.10 -95.58 -35.44
N GLN A 456 -7.97 -95.83 -34.76
CA GLN A 456 -7.05 -96.97 -34.78
C GLN A 456 -5.81 -96.99 -35.69
N ASP A 457 -4.68 -97.05 -34.97
CA ASP A 457 -3.47 -97.86 -35.14
C ASP A 457 -2.34 -97.50 -36.11
N ASP A 458 -1.15 -97.55 -35.50
CA ASP A 458 0.22 -97.81 -35.99
C ASP A 458 0.81 -97.12 -37.23
N GLY A 459 1.98 -96.51 -36.99
CA GLY A 459 3.19 -96.87 -37.75
C GLY A 459 3.53 -96.12 -39.05
N LYS A 460 4.40 -95.11 -38.91
CA LYS A 460 5.64 -94.87 -39.70
C LYS A 460 5.58 -94.62 -41.25
N LYS A 461 5.98 -93.38 -41.58
CA LYS A 461 6.86 -92.88 -42.68
C LYS A 461 6.42 -92.81 -44.17
N GLN A 462 6.61 -91.57 -44.67
CA GLN A 462 7.31 -91.05 -45.88
C GLN A 462 6.72 -91.08 -47.30
N ASP A 463 6.89 -89.89 -47.90
CA ASP A 463 7.24 -89.49 -49.28
C ASP A 463 6.22 -89.35 -50.43
N ASP A 464 6.10 -88.07 -50.83
CA ASP A 464 6.29 -87.47 -52.17
C ASP A 464 5.50 -87.91 -53.41
N GLY A 465 4.90 -86.90 -54.08
CA GLY A 465 5.00 -86.81 -55.54
C GLY A 465 3.82 -86.23 -56.35
N LYS A 466 3.89 -84.92 -56.65
CA LYS A 466 4.03 -84.32 -58.02
C LYS A 466 2.84 -84.24 -59.03
N LYS A 467 2.60 -82.96 -59.46
CA LYS A 467 2.16 -82.41 -60.79
C LYS A 467 0.72 -82.70 -61.27
N GLN A 468 0.05 -81.88 -62.10
CA GLN A 468 0.49 -81.05 -63.23
C GLN A 468 -0.55 -79.96 -63.65
N ASP A 469 -0.08 -79.06 -64.52
CA ASP A 469 -0.62 -77.89 -65.26
C ASP A 469 -1.89 -78.03 -66.13
N ASP A 470 -2.61 -76.91 -66.42
CA ASP A 470 -2.49 -76.10 -67.68
C ASP A 470 -3.71 -75.15 -67.97
N GLY A 471 -3.40 -73.87 -68.32
CA GLY A 471 -4.07 -72.89 -69.24
C GLY A 471 -5.55 -72.45 -69.06
N LYS A 472 -6.05 -71.23 -69.41
CA LYS A 472 -5.58 -70.04 -70.17
C LYS A 472 -6.65 -68.89 -70.10
N LYS A 473 -6.19 -67.61 -69.99
CA LYS A 473 -6.68 -66.23 -70.35
C LYS A 473 -8.19 -65.91 -70.59
N GLN A 474 -8.72 -64.68 -70.36
CA GLN A 474 -8.37 -63.32 -70.89
C GLN A 474 -9.20 -62.24 -70.13
N ASP A 475 -8.64 -61.19 -69.51
CA ASP A 475 -8.35 -59.78 -69.95
C ASP A 475 -9.55 -58.85 -70.31
N ASP A 476 -9.71 -57.72 -69.60
CA ASP A 476 -9.46 -56.33 -70.11
C ASP A 476 -10.09 -55.20 -69.25
N GLY A 477 -9.34 -54.09 -69.12
CA GLY A 477 -9.88 -52.70 -69.02
C GLY A 477 -9.71 -51.97 -67.68
N LYS A 478 -8.64 -51.17 -67.49
CA LYS A 478 -8.57 -49.67 -67.62
C LYS A 478 -9.40 -48.90 -66.55
N LYS A 479 -8.97 -47.77 -65.94
CA LYS A 479 -7.75 -46.93 -65.92
C LYS A 479 -8.04 -45.71 -65.02
N GLN A 480 -6.99 -45.13 -64.41
CA GLN A 480 -6.75 -43.68 -64.13
C GLN A 480 -7.70 -42.94 -63.16
N ASP A 481 -7.30 -41.94 -62.39
CA ASP A 481 -6.06 -41.13 -62.25
C ASP A 481 -6.18 -40.41 -60.88
N ASP A 482 -5.10 -40.26 -60.11
CA ASP A 482 -4.21 -39.07 -60.01
C ASP A 482 -4.95 -37.82 -59.48
N SER A 483 -4.48 -36.99 -58.54
CA SER A 483 -3.13 -36.58 -58.15
C SER A 483 -3.26 -35.71 -56.86
N LYS A 484 -2.37 -35.85 -55.86
CA LYS A 484 -1.17 -35.02 -55.59
C LYS A 484 -1.51 -33.65 -54.92
N ALA A 485 -1.30 -33.45 -53.61
CA ALA A 485 -0.05 -33.19 -52.86
C ALA A 485 0.48 -31.74 -52.97
N ASP A 486 0.63 -31.04 -51.83
CA ASP A 486 1.90 -30.55 -51.23
C ASP A 486 1.59 -29.81 -49.90
N THR A 487 2.17 -30.06 -48.71
CA THR A 487 3.56 -29.83 -48.20
C THR A 487 3.84 -28.32 -48.06
N THR A 488 4.31 -27.67 -46.98
CA THR A 488 5.10 -27.94 -45.75
C THR A 488 5.02 -26.66 -44.84
N GLN A 489 4.99 -26.74 -43.50
CA GLN A 489 6.10 -26.46 -42.52
C GLN A 489 6.98 -25.21 -42.82
N THR A 490 7.52 -24.40 -41.90
CA THR A 490 7.62 -24.23 -40.43
C THR A 490 8.35 -22.90 -40.20
N ASP A 491 8.24 -22.26 -39.02
CA ASP A 491 9.38 -21.93 -38.13
C ASP A 491 9.17 -20.72 -37.18
N ASN A 492 9.77 -20.89 -36.01
CA ASN A 492 9.82 -20.03 -34.82
C ASN A 492 10.72 -18.80 -34.96
N SER A 493 10.52 -17.78 -34.10
CA SER A 493 11.65 -17.04 -33.50
C SER A 493 11.26 -16.30 -32.22
N ALA A 494 12.20 -16.29 -31.27
CA ALA A 494 12.20 -15.58 -29.99
C ALA A 494 13.13 -14.35 -30.05
N SER A 495 12.90 -13.31 -29.24
CA SER A 495 13.90 -12.26 -28.99
C SER A 495 13.79 -11.67 -27.58
N ALA A 496 14.95 -11.52 -26.92
CA ALA A 496 15.19 -10.78 -25.68
C ALA A 496 15.63 -9.30 -25.97
N PRO A 497 15.71 -8.39 -24.96
CA PRO A 497 15.74 -6.93 -25.16
C PRO A 497 17.14 -6.28 -25.03
N LYS A 498 17.27 -5.00 -25.44
CA LYS A 498 18.47 -4.13 -25.23
C LYS A 498 18.11 -2.65 -24.95
N THR A 499 18.54 -2.18 -23.76
CA THR A 499 19.21 -0.92 -23.32
C THR A 499 18.99 0.46 -24.01
N GLY A 500 18.93 1.53 -23.19
CA GLY A 500 19.71 2.78 -23.41
C GLY A 500 19.03 4.13 -23.09
N ASP A 501 19.76 4.98 -22.34
CA ASP A 501 19.46 6.27 -21.68
C ASP A 501 19.16 7.53 -22.54
N THR A 502 18.83 8.61 -21.80
CA THR A 502 18.81 10.07 -22.06
C THR A 502 17.41 10.64 -22.32
N THR A 503 16.90 11.64 -21.58
CA THR A 503 17.41 13.03 -21.49
C THR A 503 16.82 13.77 -20.27
N GLU A 504 17.67 14.16 -19.31
CA GLU A 504 17.48 15.39 -18.53
C GLU A 504 18.00 16.56 -19.35
N GLN A 505 17.13 17.51 -19.71
CA GLN A 505 17.51 18.89 -20.08
C GLN A 505 16.24 19.73 -20.24
N GLY A 506 15.83 20.42 -19.17
CA GLY A 506 14.71 21.35 -19.24
C GLY A 506 14.45 22.10 -17.94
N ARG A 507 14.97 23.33 -17.86
CA ARG A 507 14.58 24.45 -16.97
C ARG A 507 15.44 24.75 -15.74
N LEU A 508 16.72 25.00 -15.99
CA LEU A 508 17.44 26.06 -15.28
C LEU A 508 17.18 27.42 -15.98
N ILE A 509 17.18 28.51 -15.21
CA ILE A 509 17.11 29.95 -15.58
C ILE A 509 15.71 30.59 -15.50
N MET A 510 15.48 31.35 -14.42
CA MET A 510 15.12 32.79 -14.45
C MET A 510 15.16 33.34 -13.01
N LEU A 511 16.37 33.68 -12.55
CA LEU A 511 16.62 34.66 -11.49
C LEU A 511 17.06 35.94 -12.21
N VAL A 512 16.66 37.11 -11.66
CA VAL A 512 16.92 38.50 -12.10
C VAL A 512 15.71 39.16 -12.75
N GLY A 513 14.91 39.83 -11.89
CA GLY A 513 13.85 40.72 -12.34
C GLY A 513 12.93 41.28 -11.26
N ALA A 514 13.38 41.50 -10.01
CA ALA A 514 12.52 42.01 -8.93
C ALA A 514 13.11 43.16 -8.09
N THR A 515 14.28 43.71 -8.43
CA THR A 515 14.92 44.79 -7.65
C THR A 515 14.71 46.21 -8.18
N ALA A 516 13.90 46.41 -9.24
CA ALA A 516 13.74 47.73 -9.86
C ALA A 516 12.41 48.46 -9.58
N ILE A 517 11.41 47.84 -8.93
CA ILE A 517 10.07 48.45 -8.79
C ILE A 517 9.82 49.06 -7.39
N VAL A 518 10.55 48.64 -6.36
CA VAL A 518 10.41 49.18 -4.98
C VAL A 518 10.87 50.65 -4.87
N ILE A 519 11.73 51.12 -5.78
CA ILE A 519 12.21 52.52 -5.78
C ILE A 519 11.18 53.51 -6.37
N ALA A 520 10.21 53.05 -7.18
CA ALA A 520 9.21 53.92 -7.79
C ALA A 520 8.05 54.27 -6.83
N ALA A 521 7.67 53.35 -5.94
CA ALA A 521 6.61 53.58 -4.95
C ALA A 521 7.05 54.55 -3.84
N ASP A 522 8.30 54.45 -3.36
CA ASP A 522 8.84 55.36 -2.33
C ASP A 522 9.04 56.80 -2.87
N MET A 523 9.38 56.97 -4.16
CA MET A 523 9.48 58.30 -4.77
C MET A 523 8.12 58.99 -4.97
N ILE A 524 7.04 58.24 -5.19
CA ILE A 524 5.68 58.81 -5.28
C ILE A 524 5.14 59.18 -3.89
N TYR A 525 5.51 58.41 -2.86
CA TYR A 525 5.12 58.70 -1.48
C TYR A 525 5.84 59.93 -0.90
N ARG A 526 7.14 60.11 -1.18
CA ARG A 526 7.91 61.29 -0.73
C ARG A 526 7.51 62.60 -1.42
N ARG A 527 6.92 62.56 -2.63
CA ARG A 527 6.49 63.77 -3.35
C ARG A 527 5.15 64.36 -2.87
N LYS A 528 4.32 63.57 -2.16
CA LYS A 528 3.02 64.03 -1.61
C LYS A 528 3.11 64.62 -0.19
N ARG A 529 4.24 64.47 0.51
CA ARG A 529 4.41 64.98 1.88
C ARG A 529 5.05 66.38 1.97
N ASN A 530 5.57 66.91 0.85
CA ASN A 530 6.22 68.23 0.77
C ASN A 530 5.44 69.26 -0.10
N LYS A 531 4.10 69.18 -0.11
CA LYS A 531 3.24 70.26 -0.63
C LYS A 531 2.08 70.53 0.32
#